data_AF-K0PN40-F1
#
_entry.id   AF-K0PN40-F1
#
_cell.length_a   1.000
_cell.length_b   1.000
_cell.length_c   1.000
_cell.angle_alpha   90.00
_cell.angle_beta   90.00
_cell.angle_gamma   90.00
#
_symmetry.space_group_name_H-M   'P 1'
#
loop_
_entity.id
_entity.type
_entity.pdbx_description
1 polymer ?
#
loop_
_entity_poly.entity_id
_entity_poly.type
_entity_poly.pdbx_seq_one_letter_code
_entity_poly.pdbx_strand_id
1 'polypeptide(L)'
;MNHIVMDAKNKDAWAFAVCAPIPPARKHEGDILLERADDDHWVVTMISPRALDWATREFCCPLRACFSGSMRLDMMSADRLLKQARVQGFKTEFVGLDGMDVF
;
A
#
# COMPACT_ATOMS: atom_id res chain seq x y z
N MET A 1 34.51 33.82 1.71
CA MET A 1 34.89 32.52 1.12
C MET A 1 35.09 31.55 2.27
N ASN A 2 34.17 30.60 2.41
CA ASN A 2 34.05 29.73 3.58
C ASN A 2 34.76 28.41 3.26
N HIS A 3 35.73 28.01 4.08
CA HIS A 3 36.26 26.64 4.09
C HIS A 3 36.18 26.11 5.52
N ILE A 4 35.26 25.18 5.75
CA ILE A 4 35.31 24.27 6.90
C ILE A 4 35.10 22.88 6.33
N VAL A 5 36.16 22.07 6.43
CA VAL A 5 36.16 20.64 6.20
C VAL A 5 35.63 19.97 7.47
N MET A 6 34.72 19.02 7.34
CA MET A 6 34.66 17.88 8.26
C MET A 6 34.39 16.60 7.47
N ASP A 7 35.42 15.78 7.41
CA ASP A 7 35.37 14.35 7.13
C ASP A 7 34.73 13.64 8.33
N ALA A 8 33.76 12.77 8.06
CA ALA A 8 33.41 11.70 8.98
C ALA A 8 32.88 10.50 8.17
N LYS A 9 33.83 9.70 7.73
CA LYS A 9 33.70 8.27 7.39
C LYS A 9 32.67 7.55 8.28
N ASN A 10 31.63 6.97 7.67
CA ASN A 10 30.96 5.81 8.25
C ASN A 10 30.86 4.65 7.24
N LYS A 11 31.21 3.48 7.76
CA LYS A 11 31.44 2.19 7.13
C LYS A 11 30.13 1.46 6.85
N ASP A 12 30.11 0.78 5.70
CA ASP A 12 29.54 -0.54 5.46
C ASP A 12 28.10 -0.80 5.97
N ALA A 13 27.11 -0.66 5.09
CA ALA A 13 25.84 -1.38 5.22
C ALA A 13 25.32 -1.82 3.85
N TRP A 14 25.47 -3.12 3.60
CA TRP A 14 24.80 -3.94 2.60
C TRP A 14 23.32 -3.58 2.46
N ALA A 15 22.89 -3.28 1.23
CA ALA A 15 21.74 -3.88 0.56
C ALA A 15 21.58 -3.25 -0.82
N PHE A 16 21.61 -4.09 -1.85
CA PHE A 16 21.06 -3.74 -3.15
C PHE A 16 19.55 -3.54 -2.98
N ALA A 17 19.14 -2.34 -2.58
CA ALA A 17 17.79 -1.89 -2.81
C ALA A 17 17.68 -1.69 -4.31
N VAL A 18 17.13 -2.69 -5.00
CA VAL A 18 16.52 -2.49 -6.32
C VAL A 18 15.53 -1.35 -6.10
N CYS A 19 15.91 -0.14 -6.54
CA CYS A 19 15.00 0.98 -6.68
C CYS A 19 13.96 0.56 -7.73
N ALA A 20 12.91 -0.13 -7.28
CA ALA A 20 11.66 -0.09 -8.00
C ALA A 20 11.29 1.40 -8.10
N PRO A 21 10.98 1.92 -9.30
CA PRO A 21 10.57 3.31 -9.44
C PRO A 21 9.34 3.51 -8.55
N ILE A 22 9.47 4.37 -7.55
CA ILE A 22 8.33 4.89 -6.79
C ILE A 22 7.39 5.49 -7.85
N PRO A 23 6.18 4.94 -8.06
CA PRO A 23 5.25 5.53 -9.01
C PRO A 23 5.04 6.99 -8.62
N PRO A 24 4.92 7.92 -9.59
CA PRO A 24 4.61 9.31 -9.28
C PRO A 24 3.40 9.31 -8.36
N ALA A 25 3.46 10.05 -7.25
CA ALA A 25 2.41 10.11 -6.23
C ALA A 25 1.08 10.43 -6.90
N ARG A 26 0.35 9.39 -7.30
CA ARG A 26 -0.96 9.51 -7.93
C ARG A 26 -1.85 10.00 -6.82
N LYS A 27 -2.57 11.10 -7.08
CA LYS A 27 -3.62 11.55 -6.18
C LYS A 27 -4.76 10.56 -6.32
N HIS A 28 -4.71 9.52 -5.50
CA HIS A 28 -5.78 8.58 -5.31
C HIS A 28 -6.99 9.33 -4.75
N GLU A 29 -8.12 9.27 -5.47
CA GLU A 29 -9.39 9.83 -5.02
C GLU A 29 -10.18 8.82 -4.17
N GLY A 30 -9.73 7.56 -4.17
CA GLY A 30 -10.27 6.46 -3.40
C GLY A 30 -9.72 6.33 -1.99
N ASP A 31 -10.42 5.58 -1.17
CA ASP A 31 -10.01 5.23 0.19
C ASP A 31 -9.14 3.99 0.23
N ILE A 32 -9.39 3.07 -0.71
CA ILE A 32 -8.73 1.78 -0.85
C ILE A 32 -8.36 1.60 -2.31
N LEU A 33 -7.10 1.24 -2.55
CA LEU A 33 -6.57 0.90 -3.85
C LEU A 33 -6.39 -0.61 -3.95
N LEU A 34 -6.81 -1.19 -5.07
CA LEU A 34 -6.66 -2.60 -5.38
C LEU A 34 -5.81 -2.75 -6.64
N GLU A 35 -4.57 -3.22 -6.50
CA GLU A 35 -3.65 -3.39 -7.61
C GLU A 35 -3.48 -4.88 -7.92
N ARG A 36 -3.65 -5.28 -9.18
CA ARG A 36 -3.42 -6.67 -9.59
C ARG A 36 -1.91 -6.95 -9.57
N ALA A 37 -1.47 -7.87 -8.72
CA ALA A 37 -0.06 -8.25 -8.64
C ALA A 37 0.29 -9.32 -9.67
N ASP A 38 -0.58 -10.32 -9.82
CA ASP A 38 -0.47 -11.39 -10.81
C ASP A 38 -1.86 -12.01 -11.06
N ASP A 39 -1.92 -13.19 -11.68
CA ASP A 39 -3.19 -13.77 -12.09
C ASP A 39 -4.16 -14.05 -10.94
N ASP A 40 -3.63 -14.46 -9.79
CA ASP A 40 -4.41 -14.91 -8.62
C ASP A 40 -4.30 -13.97 -7.41
N HIS A 41 -3.33 -13.04 -7.42
CA HIS A 41 -3.04 -12.19 -6.28
C HIS A 41 -3.26 -10.70 -6.55
N TRP A 42 -3.73 -10.03 -5.51
CA TRP A 42 -4.03 -8.60 -5.47
C TRP A 42 -3.33 -7.96 -4.28
N VAL A 43 -2.82 -6.75 -4.48
CA VAL A 43 -2.33 -5.89 -3.40
C VAL A 43 -3.44 -4.90 -3.06
N VAL A 44 -3.87 -4.92 -1.81
CA VAL A 44 -4.85 -3.98 -1.26
C VAL A 44 -4.10 -2.95 -0.44
N THR A 45 -4.26 -1.69 -0.77
CA THR A 45 -3.62 -0.56 -0.09
C THR A 45 -4.69 0.37 0.48
N MET A 46 -4.65 0.60 1.79
CA MET A 46 -5.50 1.58 2.48
C MET A 46 -4.87 2.96 2.32
N ILE A 47 -5.45 3.78 1.44
CA ILE A 47 -4.95 5.11 1.11
C ILE A 47 -5.40 6.13 2.14
N SER A 48 -6.68 6.07 2.52
CA SER A 48 -7.24 7.05 3.46
C SER A 48 -6.98 6.66 4.92
N PRO A 49 -6.81 7.64 5.84
CA PRO A 49 -6.69 7.37 7.27
C PRO A 49 -7.88 6.59 7.84
N ARG A 50 -9.09 6.83 7.31
CA ARG A 50 -10.32 6.13 7.73
C ARG A 50 -10.33 4.67 7.31
N ALA A 51 -9.81 4.33 6.13
CA ALA A 51 -9.68 2.96 5.68
C ALA A 51 -8.60 2.21 6.46
N LEU A 52 -7.49 2.88 6.77
CA LEU A 52 -6.43 2.32 7.61
C LEU A 52 -6.93 1.97 9.02
N ASP A 53 -7.65 2.89 9.66
CA ASP A 53 -8.25 2.66 10.98
C ASP A 53 -9.27 1.52 10.95
N TRP A 54 -10.13 1.48 9.92
CA TRP A 54 -11.10 0.40 9.74
C TRP A 54 -10.42 -0.96 9.57
N ALA A 55 -9.44 -1.07 8.66
CA ALA A 55 -8.71 -2.31 8.43
C ALA A 55 -7.98 -2.78 9.70
N THR A 56 -7.36 -1.84 10.42
CA THR A 56 -6.72 -2.10 11.72
C THR A 56 -7.74 -2.68 12.70
N ARG A 57 -8.97 -2.16 12.76
CA ARG A 57 -10.04 -2.67 13.63
C ARG A 57 -10.53 -4.07 13.24
N GLU A 58 -10.66 -4.35 11.94
CA GLU A 58 -11.10 -5.66 11.42
C GLU A 58 -10.05 -6.76 11.64
N PHE A 59 -8.76 -6.44 11.57
CA PHE A 59 -7.72 -7.44 11.79
C PHE A 59 -7.61 -7.83 13.26
N CYS A 60 -7.42 -9.13 13.48
CA CYS A 60 -7.10 -9.68 14.79
C CYS A 60 -5.72 -9.17 15.27
N CYS A 61 -5.50 -9.20 16.60
CA CYS A 61 -4.31 -8.63 17.25
C CYS A 61 -2.95 -8.91 16.58
N PRO A 62 -2.61 -10.14 16.14
CA PRO A 62 -1.32 -10.39 15.50
C PRO A 62 -1.18 -9.73 14.13
N LEU A 63 -2.24 -9.71 13.32
CA LEU A 63 -2.22 -9.08 12.00
C LEU A 63 -2.23 -7.56 12.09
N ARG A 64 -2.94 -7.02 13.09
CA ARG A 64 -2.98 -5.57 13.37
C ARG A 64 -1.59 -4.98 13.60
N ALA A 65 -0.75 -5.65 14.38
CA ALA A 65 0.59 -5.14 14.73
C ALA A 65 1.55 -5.13 13.52
N CYS A 66 1.32 -5.99 12.53
CA CYS A 66 2.15 -6.09 11.34
C CYS A 66 1.58 -5.34 10.13
N PHE A 67 0.37 -4.77 10.25
CA PHE A 67 -0.29 -4.10 9.14
C PHE A 67 0.29 -2.71 8.92
N SER A 68 0.93 -2.52 7.77
CA SER A 68 1.54 -1.25 7.34
C SER A 68 0.65 -0.44 6.38
N GLY A 69 -0.63 -0.80 6.29
CA GLY A 69 -1.57 -0.17 5.37
C GLY A 69 -1.67 -0.83 4.00
N SER A 70 -0.83 -1.82 3.70
CA SER A 70 -0.97 -2.65 2.48
C SER A 70 -0.84 -4.12 2.80
N MET A 71 -1.47 -4.97 1.99
CA MET A 71 -1.35 -6.42 2.09
C MET A 71 -1.64 -7.09 0.76
N ARG A 72 -1.07 -8.29 0.60
CA ARG A 72 -1.32 -9.14 -0.56
C ARG A 72 -2.35 -10.21 -0.21
N LEU A 73 -3.38 -10.33 -1.02
CA LEU A 73 -4.49 -11.26 -0.87
C LEU A 73 -4.70 -12.06 -2.15
N ASP A 74 -5.27 -13.26 -2.02
CA ASP A 74 -5.86 -13.96 -3.16
C ASP A 74 -7.13 -13.25 -3.65
N MET A 75 -7.56 -13.54 -4.87
CA MET A 75 -8.74 -12.95 -5.50
C MET A 75 -10.01 -13.04 -4.62
N MET A 76 -10.24 -14.16 -3.94
CA MET A 76 -11.45 -14.37 -3.13
C MET A 76 -11.40 -13.56 -1.83
N SER A 77 -10.24 -13.53 -1.19
CA SER A 77 -10.03 -12.71 0.01
C SER A 77 -10.11 -11.22 -0.30
N ALA A 78 -9.56 -10.78 -1.44
CA ALA A 78 -9.66 -9.40 -1.91
C ALA A 78 -11.12 -9.01 -2.20
N ASP A 79 -11.87 -9.83 -2.93
CA ASP A 79 -13.30 -9.61 -3.21
C ASP A 79 -14.12 -9.50 -1.91
N ARG A 80 -13.90 -10.42 -0.96
CA ARG A 80 -14.61 -10.40 0.32
C ARG A 80 -14.36 -9.11 1.09
N LEU A 81 -13.10 -8.66 1.15
CA LEU A 81 -12.73 -7.42 1.83
C LEU A 81 -13.36 -6.20 1.16
N LEU A 82 -13.36 -6.14 -0.18
CA LEU A 82 -13.96 -5.03 -0.91
C LEU A 82 -15.47 -4.96 -0.71
N LYS A 83 -16.15 -6.10 -0.66
CA LYS A 83 -17.57 -6.16 -0.31
C LYS A 83 -17.82 -5.58 1.08
N GLN A 84 -17.00 -5.92 2.07
CA GLN A 84 -17.10 -5.33 3.41
C GLN A 84 -16.80 -3.82 3.39
N ALA A 85 -15.77 -3.39 2.66
CA ALA A 85 -15.41 -1.98 2.56
C ALA A 85 -16.51 -1.13 1.92
N ARG A 86 -17.16 -1.63 0.86
CA ARG A 86 -18.29 -0.95 0.21
C ARG A 86 -19.50 -0.83 1.10
N VAL A 87 -19.79 -1.85 1.92
CA VAL A 87 -20.85 -1.77 2.96
C VAL A 87 -20.56 -0.65 3.97
N GLN A 88 -19.28 -0.38 4.26
CA GLN A 88 -18.86 0.72 5.13
C GLN A 88 -18.79 2.09 4.41
N GLY A 89 -19.08 2.14 3.10
CA GLY A 89 -19.08 3.37 2.31
C GLY A 89 -17.70 3.86 1.87
N PHE A 90 -16.68 2.99 1.86
CA PHE A 90 -15.38 3.31 1.28
C PHE A 90 -15.42 3.31 -0.25
N LYS A 91 -14.74 4.29 -0.86
CA LYS A 91 -14.51 4.35 -2.30
C LYS A 91 -13.32 3.47 -2.67
N THR A 92 -13.47 2.69 -3.73
CA THR A 92 -12.48 1.69 -4.13
C THR A 92 -11.92 2.01 -5.51
N GLU A 93 -10.60 2.13 -5.61
CA GLU A 93 -9.88 2.26 -6.88
C GLU A 93 -9.25 0.92 -7.25
N PHE A 94 -9.24 0.59 -8.53
CA PHE A 94 -8.73 -0.65 -9.07
C PHE A 94 -7.67 -0.33 -10.11
N VAL A 95 -6.52 -0.96 -10.04
CA VAL A 95 -5.46 -0.88 -11.05
C VAL A 95 -5.25 -2.29 -11.58
N GLY A 96 -5.76 -2.53 -12.77
CA GLY A 96 -5.49 -3.74 -13.53
C GLY A 96 -4.16 -3.65 -14.28
N LEU A 97 -3.81 -4.72 -15.00
CA LEU A 97 -2.62 -4.73 -15.87
C LEU A 97 -2.72 -3.74 -17.04
N ASP A 98 -3.94 -3.32 -17.40
CA ASP A 98 -4.22 -2.49 -18.58
C ASP A 98 -4.64 -1.04 -18.23
N GLY A 99 -4.83 -0.70 -16.94
CA GLY A 99 -5.34 0.63 -16.57
C GLY A 99 -5.92 0.73 -15.16
N MET A 100 -6.48 1.90 -14.84
CA MET A 100 -7.10 2.20 -13.53
C MET A 100 -8.59 2.52 -13.68
N ASP A 101 -9.43 1.84 -12.90
CA ASP A 101 -10.87 2.04 -12.80
C ASP A 101 -11.26 2.46 -11.38
N VAL A 102 -12.27 3.34 -11.23
CA VAL A 102 -12.71 3.87 -9.93
C VAL A 102 -14.19 3.52 -9.71
N PHE A 103 -14.53 2.89 -8.57
CA PHE A 103 -15.88 2.43 -8.24
C PHE A 103 -16.32 2.81 -6.81
#